data_AF-K8EMB6-F1
#
_entry.id   AF-K8EMB6-F1
#
_cell.length_a   1.000
_cell.length_b   1.000
_cell.length_c   1.000
_cell.angle_alpha   90.00
_cell.angle_beta   90.00
_cell.angle_gamma   90.00
#
_symmetry.space_group_name_H-M   'P 1'
#
loop_
_entity.id
_entity.type
_entity.pdbx_description
1 polymer ?
#
loop_
_entity_poly.entity_id
_entity_poly.type
_entity_poly.pdbx_seq_one_letter_code
_entity_poly.pdbx_strand_id
1 'polypeptide(L)' 'MNHTNFELDRLFYEKAFNLAKLGKMKEAEEFYFHAASVAILNKNKIVTEAIAMDMAEFKLNRYNYC' A
#
# COMPACT_ATOMS: atom_id res chain seq x y z
N MET A 1 -4.54 4.55 23.54
CA MET A 1 -3.75 5.31 22.56
C MET A 1 -3.19 4.31 21.55
N ASN A 2 -3.81 4.19 20.37
CA ASN A 2 -3.41 3.29 19.27
C ASN A 2 -3.21 4.08 17.96
N HIS A 3 -2.84 5.36 18.05
CA HIS A 3 -2.74 6.24 16.87
C HIS A 3 -1.53 5.92 15.98
N THR A 4 -0.46 5.36 16.53
CA THR A 4 0.80 5.16 15.80
C THR A 4 0.72 4.06 14.72
N ASN A 5 -0.17 3.08 14.89
CA ASN A 5 -0.25 1.95 13.96
C ASN A 5 -0.91 2.32 12.63
N PHE A 6 -1.93 3.19 12.64
CA PHE A 6 -2.59 3.70 11.43
C PHE A 6 -1.76 4.75 10.66
N GLU A 7 -0.67 5.23 11.24
CA GLU A 7 0.22 6.15 10.56
C GLU A 7 1.16 5.38 9.62
N LEU A 8 1.60 4.18 10.01
CA LEU A 8 2.66 3.47 9.31
C LEU A 8 2.19 2.83 7.99
N ASP A 9 1.00 2.21 7.97
CA ASP A 9 0.38 1.75 6.73
C ASP A 9 0.09 2.91 5.77
N ARG A 10 -0.38 4.05 6.30
CA ARG A 10 -0.58 5.26 5.51
C ARG A 10 0.72 5.80 4.90
N LEU A 11 1.80 5.89 5.68
CA LEU A 11 3.09 6.38 5.20
C LEU A 11 3.68 5.47 4.11
N PHE A 12 3.59 4.14 4.27
CA PHE A 12 4.02 3.23 3.22
C PHE A 12 3.15 3.32 1.97
N TYR A 13 1.83 3.46 2.13
CA TYR A 13 0.90 3.69 1.03
C TYR A 13 1.24 4.96 0.25
N GLU A 14 1.39 6.11 0.93
CA GLU A 14 1.71 7.39 0.29
C GLU A 14 3.04 7.32 -0.49
N LYS A 15 4.05 6.64 0.08
CA LYS A 15 5.30 6.41 -0.63
C LYS A 15 5.11 5.54 -1.88
N ALA A 16 4.37 4.44 -1.78
CA ALA A 16 4.08 3.55 -2.91
C ALA A 16 3.36 4.28 -4.04
N PHE A 17 2.35 5.07 -3.69
CA PHE A 17 1.59 5.91 -4.61
C PHE A 17 2.47 6.92 -5.35
N ASN A 18 3.32 7.63 -4.62
CA ASN A 18 4.24 8.60 -5.22
C ASN A 18 5.26 7.91 -6.14
N LEU A 19 5.77 6.74 -5.77
CA LEU A 19 6.67 5.95 -6.62
C LEU A 19 5.97 5.51 -7.93
N ALA A 20 4.71 5.07 -7.84
CA ALA A 20 3.92 4.69 -9.01
C ALA A 20 3.69 5.88 -9.95
N LYS A 21 3.30 7.05 -9.40
CA LYS A 21 3.15 8.30 -10.17
C LYS A 21 4.47 8.75 -10.83
N LEU A 22 5.62 8.43 -10.23
CA LEU A 22 6.95 8.70 -10.79
C LEU A 22 7.44 7.64 -11.80
N GLY A 23 6.64 6.62 -12.12
CA GLY A 23 7.04 5.56 -13.05
C GLY A 23 7.91 4.46 -12.44
N LYS A 24 8.18 4.50 -11.14
CA LYS A 24 9.05 3.55 -10.43
C LYS A 24 8.28 2.31 -9.98
N MET A 25 7.78 1.54 -10.95
CA MET A 25 6.78 0.50 -10.72
C MET A 25 7.24 -0.61 -9.75
N LYS A 26 8.48 -1.09 -9.87
CA LYS A 26 9.00 -2.15 -8.98
C LYS A 26 9.10 -1.70 -7.52
N GLU A 27 9.59 -0.47 -7.28
CA GLU A 27 9.66 0.09 -5.93
C GLU A 27 8.24 0.35 -5.38
N ALA A 28 7.31 0.79 -6.24
CA ALA A 28 5.92 0.97 -5.85
C ALA A 28 5.26 -0.36 -5.42
N GLU A 29 5.48 -1.44 -6.18
CA GLU A 29 4.99 -2.80 -5.84
C GLU A 29 5.47 -3.24 -4.45
N GLU A 30 6.75 -3.06 -4.15
CA GLU A 30 7.35 -3.41 -2.86
C GLU A 30 6.74 -2.59 -1.71
N PHE A 31 6.60 -1.28 -1.88
CA PHE A 31 6.01 -0.43 -0.83
C PHE A 31 4.52 -0.66 -0.67
N TYR A 32 3.77 -0.94 -1.75
CA TYR A 32 2.37 -1.37 -1.63
C TYR A 32 2.25 -2.70 -0.91
N PHE A 33 3.19 -3.63 -1.10
CA PHE A 33 3.23 -4.88 -0.34
C PHE A 33 3.38 -4.64 1.17
N HIS A 34 4.32 -3.77 1.57
CA HIS A 34 4.49 -3.41 2.97
C HIS A 34 3.26 -2.68 3.54
N ALA A 35 2.70 -1.72 2.79
CA ALA A 35 1.51 -0.99 3.20
C ALA A 35 0.33 -1.92 3.42
N ALA A 36 0.07 -2.85 2.50
CA ALA A 36 -1.01 -3.83 2.61
C ALA A 36 -0.80 -4.76 3.82
N SER A 37 0.42 -5.25 4.04
CA SER A 37 0.74 -6.11 5.18
C SER A 37 0.44 -5.44 6.52
N VAL A 38 0.86 -4.18 6.69
CA VAL A 38 0.60 -3.42 7.93
C VAL A 38 -0.88 -3.06 8.05
N ALA A 39 -1.53 -2.66 6.96
CA ALA A 39 -2.96 -2.34 6.95
C ALA A 39 -3.83 -3.55 7.34
N ILE A 40 -3.50 -4.76 6.86
CA ILE A 40 -4.18 -6.00 7.22
C ILE A 40 -4.06 -6.28 8.73
N LEU A 41 -2.84 -6.18 9.29
CA LEU A 41 -2.61 -6.36 10.73
C LEU A 41 -3.41 -5.36 11.57
N ASN A 42 -3.56 -4.14 11.08
CA ASN A 42 -4.32 -3.07 11.74
C ASN A 42 -5.83 -3.10 11.43
N LYS A 43 -6.29 -4.04 10.59
CA LYS A 43 -7.67 -4.10 10.07
C LYS A 43 -8.12 -2.80 9.37
N ASN A 44 -7.17 -2.07 8.77
CA ASN A 44 -7.42 -0.83 8.05
C ASN A 44 -7.88 -1.11 6.62
N LYS A 45 -9.19 -1.38 6.47
CA LYS A 45 -9.79 -1.72 5.17
C LYS A 45 -9.66 -0.61 4.13
N ILE A 46 -9.69 0.65 4.57
CA ILE A 46 -9.62 1.82 3.67
C ILE A 46 -8.29 1.80 2.91
N VAL A 47 -7.17 1.55 3.60
CA VAL A 47 -5.85 1.50 2.95
C VAL A 47 -5.76 0.27 2.04
N THR A 48 -6.24 -0.91 2.46
CA THR A 48 -6.18 -2.10 1.60
C THR A 48 -7.01 -1.96 0.32
N GLU A 49 -8.17 -1.28 0.39
CA GLU A 49 -9.02 -1.02 -0.78
C GLU A 49 -8.36 -0.02 -1.73
N ALA A 50 -7.77 1.06 -1.20
CA ALA A 50 -7.03 2.04 -1.97
C ALA A 50 -5.85 1.39 -2.73
N ILE A 51 -5.05 0.56 -2.04
CA ILE A 51 -3.94 -0.18 -2.64
C ILE A 51 -4.43 -1.07 -3.80
N ALA A 52 -5.55 -1.78 -3.62
CA ALA A 52 -6.09 -2.65 -4.65
C ALA A 52 -6.55 -1.88 -5.90
N MET A 53 -7.12 -0.67 -5.71
CA MET A 53 -7.49 0.22 -6.81
C MET A 53 -6.26 0.75 -7.54
N ASP A 54 -5.27 1.23 -6.80
CA ASP A 54 -4.05 1.80 -7.38
C ASP A 54 -3.24 0.74 -8.15
N MET A 55 -3.10 -0.48 -7.59
CA MET A 55 -2.43 -1.56 -8.30
C MET A 55 -3.11 -1.89 -9.64
N ALA A 56 -4.44 -1.76 -9.72
CA ALA A 56 -5.17 -1.92 -10.98
C ALA A 56 -4.95 -0.73 -11.94
N GLU A 57 -5.00 0.51 -11.44
CA GLU A 57 -4.75 1.73 -12.23
C GLU A 57 -3.35 1.72 -12.85
N PHE A 58 -2.34 1.46 -12.04
CA PHE A 58 -0.93 1.47 -12.44
C PHE A 58 -0.46 0.17 -13.11
N LYS A 59 -1.34 -0.83 -13.24
CA LYS A 59 -1.03 -2.16 -13.80
C LYS A 59 0.14 -2.84 -13.09
N LEU A 60 0.19 -2.72 -11.77
CA LEU A 60 1.21 -3.33 -10.93
C LEU A 60 0.89 -4.81 -10.67
N ASN A 61 1.94 -5.60 -10.46
CA ASN A 61 1.79 -6.99 -10.05
C ASN A 61 1.24 -7.04 -8.62
N ARG A 62 0.11 -7.73 -8.44
CA ARG A 62 -0.44 -7.98 -7.12
C ARG A 62 0.34 -9.10 -6.47
N TYR A 63 0.81 -8.88 -5.25
CA TYR A 63 1.16 -9.98 -4.38
C TYR A 63 -0.15 -10.56 -3.83
N ASN A 64 -0.33 -11.87 -3.93
CA ASN A 64 -1.43 -12.52 -3.21
C ASN A 64 -1.04 -12.56 -1.73
N TYR A 65 -1.64 -11.65 -0.95
CA TYR A 65 -1.49 -11.58 0.50
C TYR A 65 -2.33 -12.72 1.12
N CYS A 66 -1.81 -13.95 1.08
CA CYS A 66 -2.39 -15.09 1.78
C CYS A 66 -2.06 -15.04 3.27
#